data_AF-A0A520BDV5-F1
#
_entry.id   AF-A0A520BDV5-F1
#
_cell.length_a   1.000
_cell.length_b   1.000
_cell.length_c   1.000
_cell.angle_alpha   90.00
_cell.angle_beta   90.00
_cell.angle_gamma   90.00
#
_symmetry.space_group_name_H-M   'P 1'
#
loop_
_entity.id
_entity.type
_entity.pdbx_description
1 polymer ?
#
loop_
_entity_poly.entity_id
_entity_poly.type
_entity_poly.pdbx_seq_one_letter_code
_entity_poly.pdbx_strand_id
1 'polypeptide(L)'
;MPTMKQQTLSVLDALGVHLPPAGDLTVRSPIDGSVLAQLPTASAADMQAAVGRAHEAFKAWRVVPGPKRGELVRLFGEELRTHKSQLAQLVSIEAGKVTSEGLGEVQEMIDICEFAVGLSRQLHGLTIASERPGHRMMEQWLPLGVVGIISAFNFPVAVWAWNASLALVAGDACVWKPSEKTPLTALATQALFERAVKAYRAAGHVAPDGLSELIIGRADVGEAMVDDSRVALVSATGSTRMGRAVGPRVA
;
A
#
# COMPACT_ATOMS: atom_id res chain seq x y z
N MET A 1 16.36 28.57 -11.66
CA MET A 1 15.57 27.32 -11.71
C MET A 1 15.46 26.77 -10.30
N PRO A 2 14.32 26.22 -9.88
CA PRO A 2 14.18 25.62 -8.55
C PRO A 2 15.14 24.43 -8.39
N THR A 3 15.72 24.28 -7.21
CA THR A 3 16.56 23.12 -6.85
C THR A 3 15.74 21.83 -6.82
N MET A 4 16.39 20.67 -6.95
CA MET A 4 15.72 19.36 -6.85
C MET A 4 14.90 19.23 -5.55
N LYS A 5 15.45 19.73 -4.44
CA LYS A 5 14.75 19.77 -3.15
C LYS A 5 13.49 20.63 -3.20
N GLN A 6 13.57 21.84 -3.77
CA GLN A 6 12.41 22.73 -3.90
C GLN A 6 11.32 22.13 -4.80
N GLN A 7 11.72 21.51 -5.92
CA GLN A 7 10.78 20.80 -6.80
C GLN A 7 10.10 19.65 -6.06
N THR A 8 10.86 18.85 -5.31
CA THR A 8 10.32 17.73 -4.52
C THR A 8 9.31 18.21 -3.49
N LEU A 9 9.65 19.23 -2.70
CA LEU A 9 8.75 19.78 -1.69
C LEU A 9 7.47 20.37 -2.30
N SER A 10 7.58 21.02 -3.47
CA SER A 10 6.40 21.53 -4.19
C SER A 10 5.49 20.40 -4.68
N VAL A 11 6.05 19.30 -5.16
CA VAL A 11 5.28 18.13 -5.60
C VAL A 11 4.61 17.45 -4.40
N LEU A 12 5.32 17.29 -3.29
CA LEU A 12 4.77 16.73 -2.05
C LEU A 12 3.60 17.56 -1.50
N ASP A 13 3.74 18.89 -1.49
CA ASP A 13 2.68 19.80 -1.05
C ASP A 13 1.44 19.70 -1.95
N ALA A 14 1.62 19.65 -3.28
CA ALA A 14 0.51 19.45 -4.22
C ALA A 14 -0.23 18.12 -4.00
N LEU A 15 0.50 17.07 -3.60
CA LEU A 15 -0.04 15.76 -3.25
C LEU A 15 -0.64 15.71 -1.82
N GLY A 16 -0.53 16.79 -1.05
CA GLY A 16 -1.05 16.88 0.31
C GLY A 16 -0.18 16.15 1.35
N VAL A 17 1.10 15.95 1.07
CA VAL A 17 2.03 15.30 1.99
C VAL A 17 2.59 16.30 3.00
N HIS A 18 2.37 16.03 4.27
CA HIS A 18 3.04 16.72 5.37
C HIS A 18 4.20 15.87 5.87
N LEU A 19 5.43 16.33 5.64
CA LEU A 19 6.61 15.61 6.11
C LEU A 19 6.69 15.66 7.64
N PRO A 20 7.06 14.54 8.29
CA PRO A 20 7.35 14.53 9.71
C PRO A 20 8.58 15.40 10.03
N PRO A 21 8.83 15.69 11.33
CA PRO A 21 10.09 16.28 11.75
C PRO A 21 11.29 15.50 11.21
N ALA A 22 12.38 16.21 10.91
CA ALA A 22 13.59 15.60 10.36
C ALA A 22 14.14 14.50 11.29
N GLY A 23 14.57 13.39 10.69
CA GLY A 23 15.16 12.25 11.41
C GLY A 23 16.46 11.75 10.81
N ASP A 24 16.79 10.49 11.06
CA ASP A 24 18.08 9.87 10.73
C ASP A 24 18.18 9.33 9.29
N LEU A 25 17.04 9.12 8.61
CA LEU A 25 17.01 8.63 7.23
C LEU A 25 17.16 9.79 6.25
N THR A 26 18.33 9.89 5.62
CA THR A 26 18.58 10.86 4.54
C THR A 26 18.10 10.33 3.20
N VAL A 27 17.14 11.02 2.58
CA VAL A 27 16.62 10.69 1.25
C VAL A 27 17.36 11.50 0.19
N ARG A 28 17.89 10.83 -0.83
CA ARG A 28 18.68 11.46 -1.90
C ARG A 28 18.11 11.12 -3.27
N SER A 29 18.17 12.09 -4.19
CA SER A 29 17.93 11.78 -5.59
C SER A 29 19.14 11.06 -6.18
N PRO A 30 18.94 9.96 -6.91
CA PRO A 30 20.01 9.31 -7.68
C PRO A 30 20.40 10.12 -8.93
N ILE A 31 19.64 11.15 -9.31
CA ILE A 31 19.90 11.98 -10.51
C ILE A 31 21.14 12.84 -10.33
N ASP A 32 21.24 13.54 -9.19
CA ASP A 32 22.28 14.54 -8.92
C ASP A 32 22.90 14.42 -7.52
N GLY A 33 22.45 13.46 -6.69
CA GLY A 33 22.90 13.27 -5.31
C GLY A 33 22.29 14.25 -4.29
N SER A 34 21.39 15.14 -4.72
CA SER A 34 20.75 16.13 -3.87
C SER A 34 20.00 15.48 -2.71
N VAL A 35 20.13 16.06 -1.51
CA VAL A 35 19.31 15.68 -0.35
C VAL A 35 17.91 16.27 -0.52
N LEU A 36 16.92 15.37 -0.60
CA LEU A 36 15.52 15.75 -0.79
C LEU A 36 14.84 16.03 0.55
N ALA A 37 15.02 15.12 1.51
CA ALA A 37 14.43 15.19 2.84
C ALA A 37 15.25 14.38 3.86
N GLN A 38 14.92 14.58 5.13
CA GLN A 38 15.34 13.71 6.23
C GLN A 38 14.08 13.21 6.94
N LEU A 39 13.96 11.92 7.13
CA LEU A 39 12.79 11.28 7.75
C LEU A 39 13.20 10.50 8.99
N PRO A 40 12.33 10.39 10.00
CA PRO A 40 12.57 9.49 11.12
C PRO A 40 12.38 8.04 10.66
N THR A 41 13.31 7.17 11.04
CA THR A 41 13.13 5.72 10.92
C THR A 41 12.27 5.23 12.07
N ALA A 42 11.19 4.52 11.76
CA ALA A 42 10.36 3.84 12.74
C ALA A 42 11.13 2.73 13.46
N SER A 43 10.69 2.39 14.67
CA SER A 43 11.18 1.25 15.44
C SER A 43 10.36 -0.03 15.17
N ALA A 44 10.86 -1.17 15.63
CA ALA A 44 10.08 -2.41 15.66
C ALA A 44 8.78 -2.27 16.47
N ALA A 45 8.78 -1.48 17.55
CA ALA A 45 7.58 -1.23 18.35
C ALA A 45 6.53 -0.41 17.58
N ASP A 46 6.96 0.54 16.76
CA ASP A 46 6.07 1.31 15.89
C ASP A 46 5.37 0.41 14.85
N MET A 47 6.12 -0.55 14.29
CA MET A 47 5.55 -1.57 13.40
C MET A 47 4.50 -2.43 14.11
N GLN A 48 4.82 -2.95 15.30
CA GLN A 48 3.87 -3.75 16.08
C GLN A 48 2.60 -2.96 16.45
N ALA A 49 2.74 -1.66 16.73
CA ALA A 49 1.60 -0.78 16.98
C ALA A 49 0.75 -0.56 15.71
N ALA A 50 1.39 -0.39 14.55
CA ALA A 50 0.72 -0.27 13.26
C ALA A 50 -0.05 -1.54 12.88
N VAL A 51 0.57 -2.72 13.05
CA VAL A 51 -0.10 -4.02 12.88
C VAL A 51 -1.30 -4.14 13.83
N GLY A 52 -1.17 -3.66 15.07
CA GLY A 52 -2.29 -3.62 16.01
C GLY A 52 -3.48 -2.78 15.52
N ARG A 53 -3.22 -1.57 15.00
CA ARG A 53 -4.26 -0.72 14.42
C ARG A 53 -4.90 -1.37 13.19
N ALA A 54 -4.10 -1.92 12.28
CA ALA A 54 -4.59 -2.60 11.10
C ALA A 54 -5.42 -3.85 11.43
N HIS A 55 -5.06 -4.58 12.49
CA HIS A 55 -5.83 -5.72 12.97
C HIS A 55 -7.22 -5.32 13.50
N GLU A 56 -7.33 -4.21 14.24
CA GLU A 56 -8.64 -3.69 14.65
C GLU A 56 -9.44 -3.17 13.46
N ALA A 57 -8.79 -2.48 12.51
CA ALA A 57 -9.41 -2.02 11.28
C ALA A 57 -10.00 -3.18 10.46
N PHE A 58 -9.25 -4.27 10.34
CA PHE A 58 -9.66 -5.49 9.64
C PHE A 58 -10.99 -6.04 10.16
N LYS A 59 -11.21 -6.05 11.48
CA LYS A 59 -12.46 -6.57 12.08
C LYS A 59 -13.70 -5.84 11.58
N ALA A 60 -13.59 -4.52 11.37
CA ALA A 60 -14.67 -3.71 10.81
C ALA A 60 -14.72 -3.80 9.27
N TRP A 61 -13.56 -3.86 8.61
CA TRP A 61 -13.50 -3.85 7.15
C TRP A 61 -14.01 -5.15 6.52
N ARG A 62 -13.71 -6.31 7.13
CA ARG A 62 -14.08 -7.63 6.61
C ARG A 62 -15.59 -7.84 6.43
N VAL A 63 -16.42 -7.08 7.15
CA VAL A 63 -17.89 -7.14 7.06
C VAL A 63 -18.49 -6.12 6.09
N VAL A 64 -17.68 -5.20 5.55
CA VAL A 64 -18.12 -4.29 4.48
C VAL A 64 -18.34 -5.10 3.20
N PRO A 65 -19.48 -4.99 2.50
CA PRO A 65 -19.75 -5.76 1.29
C PRO A 65 -18.67 -5.57 0.21
N GLY A 66 -18.26 -6.64 -0.48
CA GLY A 66 -17.23 -6.62 -1.53
C GLY A 66 -17.35 -5.44 -2.50
N PRO A 67 -18.51 -5.20 -3.14
CA PRO A 67 -18.70 -4.07 -4.05
C PRO A 67 -18.51 -2.70 -3.41
N LYS A 68 -18.77 -2.56 -2.10
CA LYS A 68 -18.53 -1.32 -1.35
C LYS A 68 -17.05 -1.15 -1.04
N ARG A 69 -16.29 -2.23 -0.83
CA ARG A 69 -14.82 -2.17 -0.75
C ARG A 69 -14.21 -1.77 -2.09
N GLY A 70 -14.77 -2.30 -3.19
CA GLY A 70 -14.42 -1.89 -4.55
C GLY A 70 -14.61 -0.39 -4.81
N GLU A 71 -15.66 0.23 -4.25
CA GLU A 71 -15.88 1.68 -4.40
C GLU A 71 -14.76 2.54 -3.78
N LEU A 72 -14.18 2.13 -2.64
CA LEU A 72 -13.02 2.81 -2.08
C LEU A 72 -11.81 2.74 -3.03
N VAL A 73 -11.56 1.55 -3.59
CA VAL A 73 -10.46 1.34 -4.55
C VAL A 73 -10.69 2.12 -5.84
N ARG A 74 -11.95 2.24 -6.30
CA ARG A 74 -12.31 3.10 -7.43
C ARG A 74 -11.95 4.57 -7.17
N LEU A 75 -12.33 5.10 -6.00
CA LEU A 75 -11.99 6.47 -5.62
C LEU A 75 -10.49 6.69 -5.53
N PHE A 76 -9.74 5.70 -5.04
CA PHE A 76 -8.28 5.76 -5.06
C PHE A 76 -7.71 5.79 -6.48
N GLY A 77 -8.25 4.99 -7.40
CA GLY A 77 -7.92 5.05 -8.83
C GLY A 77 -8.17 6.43 -9.45
N GLU A 78 -9.23 7.14 -9.05
CA GLU A 78 -9.48 8.51 -9.49
C GLU A 78 -8.46 9.51 -8.92
N GLU A 79 -8.12 9.42 -7.64
CA GLU A 79 -7.06 10.26 -7.05
C GLU A 79 -5.72 10.06 -7.77
N LEU A 80 -5.38 8.82 -8.13
CA LEU A 80 -4.20 8.50 -8.93
C LEU A 80 -4.29 9.11 -10.34
N ARG A 81 -5.45 9.02 -11.01
CA ARG A 81 -5.66 9.59 -12.36
C ARG A 81 -5.48 11.11 -12.35
N THR A 82 -6.08 11.78 -11.37
CA THR A 82 -5.98 13.24 -11.20
C THR A 82 -4.55 13.68 -10.93
N HIS A 83 -3.78 12.92 -10.16
CA HIS A 83 -2.43 13.29 -9.73
C HIS A 83 -1.30 12.53 -10.43
N LYS A 84 -1.61 11.87 -11.55
CA LYS A 84 -0.70 10.96 -12.25
C LYS A 84 0.64 11.61 -12.55
N SER A 85 0.61 12.82 -13.11
CA SER A 85 1.79 13.57 -13.50
C SER A 85 2.67 13.94 -12.30
N GLN A 86 2.06 14.40 -11.19
CA GLN A 86 2.81 14.76 -9.98
C GLN A 86 3.45 13.53 -9.33
N LEU A 87 2.72 12.43 -9.18
CA LEU A 87 3.27 11.21 -8.59
C LEU A 87 4.38 10.62 -9.47
N ALA A 88 4.19 10.60 -10.80
CA ALA A 88 5.22 10.17 -11.75
C ALA A 88 6.49 11.04 -11.68
N GLN A 89 6.34 12.36 -11.54
CA GLN A 89 7.47 13.26 -11.35
C GLN A 89 8.24 12.92 -10.07
N LEU A 90 7.54 12.65 -8.96
CA LEU A 90 8.18 12.26 -7.71
C LEU A 90 8.91 10.91 -7.83
N VAL A 91 8.31 9.93 -8.51
CA VAL A 91 8.94 8.65 -8.81
C VAL A 91 10.23 8.85 -9.62
N SER A 92 10.23 9.72 -10.62
CA SER A 92 11.46 10.05 -11.37
C SER A 92 12.52 10.68 -10.48
N ILE A 93 12.14 11.66 -9.64
CA ILE A 93 13.09 12.36 -8.76
C ILE A 93 13.72 11.40 -7.75
N GLU A 94 12.92 10.53 -7.14
CA GLU A 94 13.36 9.69 -6.01
C GLU A 94 13.96 8.35 -6.45
N ALA A 95 13.35 7.67 -7.44
CA ALA A 95 13.83 6.38 -7.92
C ALA A 95 14.81 6.49 -9.11
N GLY A 96 14.89 7.67 -9.75
CA GLY A 96 15.82 7.93 -10.87
C GLY A 96 15.36 7.43 -12.23
N LYS A 97 14.11 6.97 -12.37
CA LYS A 97 13.59 6.50 -13.65
C LYS A 97 13.17 7.64 -14.55
N VAL A 98 13.21 7.42 -15.87
CA VAL A 98 12.76 8.40 -16.85
C VAL A 98 11.26 8.68 -16.67
N THR A 99 10.83 9.92 -16.94
CA THR A 99 9.45 10.37 -16.67
C THR A 99 8.39 9.49 -17.33
N SER A 100 8.67 8.98 -18.54
CA SER A 100 7.76 8.05 -19.22
C SER A 100 7.54 6.74 -18.45
N GLU A 101 8.58 6.20 -17.81
CA GLU A 101 8.46 5.02 -16.96
C GLU A 101 7.74 5.34 -15.65
N GLY A 102 7.97 6.52 -15.06
CA GLY A 102 7.19 6.98 -13.91
C GLY A 102 5.70 7.11 -14.23
N LEU A 103 5.37 7.65 -15.41
CA LEU A 103 3.98 7.75 -15.89
C LEU A 103 3.38 6.37 -16.16
N GLY A 104 4.17 5.44 -16.69
CA GLY A 104 3.77 4.04 -16.88
C GLY A 104 3.47 3.35 -15.56
N GLU A 105 4.35 3.48 -14.56
CA GLU A 105 4.15 2.88 -13.24
C GLU A 105 2.86 3.38 -12.56
N VAL A 106 2.60 4.70 -12.59
CA VAL A 106 1.35 5.23 -12.02
C VAL A 106 0.14 4.80 -12.84
N GLN A 107 0.29 4.56 -14.16
CA GLN A 107 -0.79 3.97 -14.96
C GLN A 107 -1.09 2.53 -14.50
N GLU A 108 -0.08 1.71 -14.23
CA GLU A 108 -0.27 0.35 -13.72
C GLU A 108 -1.03 0.34 -12.37
N MET A 109 -0.80 1.36 -11.52
CA MET A 109 -1.59 1.54 -10.29
C MET A 109 -3.07 1.84 -10.59
N ILE A 110 -3.37 2.65 -11.60
CA ILE A 110 -4.74 2.98 -12.01
C ILE A 110 -5.42 1.72 -12.57
N ASP A 111 -4.73 1.01 -13.46
CA ASP A 111 -5.28 -0.17 -14.15
C ASP A 111 -5.61 -1.30 -13.17
N ILE A 112 -4.77 -1.52 -12.14
CA ILE A 112 -5.08 -2.52 -11.11
C ILE A 112 -6.25 -2.10 -10.21
N CYS A 113 -6.44 -0.80 -9.98
CA CYS A 113 -7.63 -0.32 -9.28
C CYS A 113 -8.90 -0.63 -10.09
N GLU A 114 -8.89 -0.36 -11.39
CA GLU A 114 -10.01 -0.67 -12.29
C GLU A 114 -10.32 -2.17 -12.30
N PHE A 115 -9.29 -3.02 -12.40
CA PHE A 115 -9.45 -4.46 -12.31
C PHE A 115 -10.05 -4.90 -10.97
N ALA A 116 -9.54 -4.37 -9.85
CA ALA A 116 -10.01 -4.69 -8.51
C ALA A 116 -11.48 -4.29 -8.28
N VAL A 117 -11.96 -3.22 -8.91
CA VAL A 117 -13.38 -2.83 -8.87
C VAL A 117 -14.26 -3.93 -9.47
N GLY A 118 -13.91 -4.46 -10.64
CA GLY A 118 -14.61 -5.60 -11.25
C GLY A 118 -14.52 -6.85 -10.37
N LEU A 119 -13.31 -7.16 -9.89
CA LEU A 119 -13.05 -8.31 -9.03
C LEU A 119 -13.87 -8.29 -7.73
N SER A 120 -14.14 -7.12 -7.17
CA SER A 120 -14.94 -6.96 -5.94
C SER A 120 -16.36 -7.54 -6.03
N ARG A 121 -16.87 -7.76 -7.25
CA ARG A 121 -18.17 -8.39 -7.56
C ARG A 121 -18.05 -9.88 -7.92
N GLN A 122 -16.83 -10.38 -8.02
CA GLN A 122 -16.50 -11.73 -8.51
C GLN A 122 -15.81 -12.60 -7.44
N LEU A 123 -15.83 -12.19 -6.17
CA LEU A 123 -15.36 -12.99 -5.03
C LEU A 123 -16.38 -14.09 -4.65
N HIS A 124 -16.82 -14.90 -5.62
CA HIS A 124 -17.79 -15.98 -5.43
C HIS A 124 -17.12 -17.33 -5.18
N GLY A 125 -17.76 -18.17 -4.36
CA GLY A 125 -17.39 -19.58 -4.20
C GLY A 125 -18.29 -20.50 -5.02
N LEU A 126 -17.96 -21.79 -5.08
CA LEU A 126 -18.74 -22.79 -5.79
C LEU A 126 -19.82 -23.41 -4.91
N THR A 127 -20.94 -23.80 -5.51
CA THR A 127 -21.91 -24.72 -4.90
C THR A 127 -21.74 -26.09 -5.55
N ILE A 128 -21.51 -27.12 -4.73
CA ILE A 128 -21.11 -28.46 -5.18
C ILE A 128 -22.18 -29.47 -4.73
N ALA A 129 -22.47 -30.46 -5.58
CA ALA A 129 -23.39 -31.54 -5.23
C ALA A 129 -22.80 -32.40 -4.10
N SER A 130 -23.58 -32.67 -3.06
CA SER A 130 -23.19 -33.63 -2.02
C SER A 130 -23.68 -35.03 -2.38
N GLU A 131 -22.86 -36.04 -2.13
CA GLU A 131 -23.27 -37.44 -2.19
C GLU A 131 -24.26 -37.83 -1.09
N ARG A 132 -24.33 -37.04 -0.01
CA ARG A 132 -25.18 -37.31 1.16
C ARG A 132 -26.57 -36.71 0.95
N PRO A 133 -27.66 -37.49 1.09
CA PRO A 133 -29.01 -36.96 1.01
C PRO A 133 -29.24 -35.78 1.98
N GLY A 134 -29.92 -34.73 1.49
CA GLY A 134 -30.26 -33.55 2.30
C GLY A 134 -29.09 -32.61 2.62
N HIS A 135 -27.90 -32.81 2.06
CA HIS A 135 -26.74 -31.96 2.33
C HIS A 135 -26.38 -31.04 1.15
N ARG A 136 -25.95 -29.81 1.47
CA ARG A 136 -25.40 -28.84 0.51
C ARG A 136 -23.92 -28.60 0.82
N MET A 137 -23.08 -28.68 -0.22
CA MET A 137 -21.67 -28.31 -0.13
C MET A 137 -21.47 -26.96 -0.81
N MET A 138 -20.74 -26.04 -0.18
CA MET A 138 -20.37 -24.77 -0.78
C MET A 138 -18.98 -24.36 -0.33
N GLU A 139 -18.28 -23.62 -1.19
CA GLU A 139 -17.05 -22.93 -0.87
C GLU A 139 -17.35 -21.48 -0.52
N GLN A 140 -16.58 -20.93 0.41
CA GLN A 140 -16.64 -19.52 0.75
C GLN A 140 -15.23 -18.98 0.87
N TRP A 141 -14.95 -17.91 0.12
CA TRP A 141 -13.74 -17.13 0.27
C TRP A 141 -13.92 -16.14 1.42
N LEU A 142 -12.98 -16.15 2.36
CA LEU A 142 -12.97 -15.24 3.50
C LEU A 142 -11.69 -14.39 3.46
N PRO A 143 -11.76 -13.13 3.91
CA PRO A 143 -10.56 -12.31 4.10
C PRO A 143 -9.56 -13.00 5.03
N LEU A 144 -8.27 -12.84 4.75
CA LEU A 144 -7.18 -13.44 5.53
C LEU A 144 -6.94 -12.70 6.85
N GLY A 145 -6.91 -11.36 6.84
CA GLY A 145 -6.50 -10.58 8.00
C GLY A 145 -5.77 -9.29 7.63
N VAL A 146 -4.62 -9.09 8.28
CA VAL A 146 -3.67 -8.03 7.92
C VAL A 146 -2.72 -8.58 6.86
N VAL A 147 -2.59 -7.85 5.74
CA VAL A 147 -1.61 -8.12 4.69
C VAL A 147 -0.43 -7.16 4.86
N GLY A 148 0.73 -7.73 5.16
CA GLY A 148 2.01 -7.02 5.20
C GLY A 148 2.59 -6.89 3.80
N ILE A 149 2.98 -5.68 3.40
CA ILE A 149 3.53 -5.39 2.08
C ILE A 149 4.94 -4.82 2.25
N ILE A 150 5.96 -5.50 1.71
CA ILE A 150 7.34 -5.02 1.66
C ILE A 150 7.69 -4.77 0.19
N SER A 151 7.86 -3.50 -0.20
CA SER A 151 8.17 -3.12 -1.59
C SER A 151 9.64 -2.72 -1.78
N ALA A 152 10.16 -3.00 -2.97
CA ALA A 152 11.50 -2.59 -3.39
C ALA A 152 11.49 -1.17 -4.01
N PHE A 153 12.68 -0.61 -4.21
CA PHE A 153 12.85 0.77 -4.70
C PHE A 153 12.61 0.95 -6.21
N ASN A 154 12.61 -0.13 -6.99
CA ASN A 154 12.58 -0.08 -8.45
C ASN A 154 11.18 0.16 -9.02
N PHE A 155 10.13 -0.34 -8.36
CA PHE A 155 8.71 -0.02 -8.61
C PHE A 155 8.08 0.40 -7.28
N PRO A 156 8.46 1.59 -6.77
CA PRO A 156 8.19 1.97 -5.39
C PRO A 156 6.70 2.11 -5.08
N VAL A 157 5.85 2.38 -6.07
CA VAL A 157 4.41 2.63 -5.87
C VAL A 157 3.53 1.54 -6.49
N ALA A 158 3.92 0.97 -7.63
CA ALA A 158 3.10 -0.05 -8.30
C ALA A 158 3.03 -1.37 -7.51
N VAL A 159 4.15 -1.84 -6.93
CA VAL A 159 4.14 -3.07 -6.11
C VAL A 159 3.16 -2.96 -4.95
N TRP A 160 3.09 -1.79 -4.31
CA TRP A 160 2.10 -1.57 -3.26
C TRP A 160 0.69 -1.56 -3.83
N ALA A 161 0.42 -0.82 -4.90
CA ALA A 161 -0.93 -0.75 -5.49
C ALA A 161 -1.45 -2.13 -5.94
N TRP A 162 -0.59 -2.97 -6.53
CA TRP A 162 -0.99 -4.31 -6.93
C TRP A 162 -1.46 -5.16 -5.77
N ASN A 163 -0.75 -5.10 -4.64
CA ASN A 163 -1.09 -5.86 -3.45
C ASN A 163 -2.26 -5.24 -2.68
N ALA A 164 -2.19 -3.93 -2.43
CA ALA A 164 -3.17 -3.22 -1.62
C ALA A 164 -4.55 -3.19 -2.27
N SER A 165 -4.65 -2.93 -3.58
CA SER A 165 -5.95 -2.91 -4.26
C SER A 165 -6.66 -4.26 -4.18
N LEU A 166 -5.94 -5.37 -4.32
CA LEU A 166 -6.49 -6.72 -4.21
C LEU A 166 -6.85 -7.09 -2.76
N ALA A 167 -5.95 -6.80 -1.81
CA ALA A 167 -6.18 -7.04 -0.38
C ALA A 167 -7.42 -6.27 0.12
N LEU A 168 -7.53 -4.99 -0.21
CA LEU A 168 -8.64 -4.14 0.19
C LEU A 168 -9.98 -4.65 -0.35
N VAL A 169 -10.07 -5.05 -1.63
CA VAL A 169 -11.33 -5.60 -2.17
C VAL A 169 -11.61 -7.01 -1.65
N ALA A 170 -10.58 -7.80 -1.34
CA ALA A 170 -10.72 -9.10 -0.68
C ALA A 170 -11.27 -8.96 0.74
N GLY A 171 -11.04 -7.83 1.41
CA GLY A 171 -11.55 -7.50 2.75
C GLY A 171 -10.49 -7.44 3.83
N ASP A 172 -9.23 -7.35 3.44
CA ASP A 172 -8.06 -7.28 4.31
C ASP A 172 -7.66 -5.83 4.62
N ALA A 173 -6.94 -5.63 5.71
CA ALA A 173 -6.24 -4.37 6.01
C ALA A 173 -4.76 -4.49 5.61
N CYS A 174 -4.11 -3.37 5.31
CA CYS A 174 -2.74 -3.36 4.79
C CYS A 174 -1.77 -2.66 5.74
N VAL A 175 -0.56 -3.22 5.89
CA VAL A 175 0.58 -2.52 6.52
C VAL A 175 1.74 -2.53 5.53
N TRP A 176 2.20 -1.35 5.16
CA TRP A 176 3.21 -1.16 4.12
C TRP A 176 4.54 -0.68 4.70
N LYS A 177 5.62 -1.40 4.37
CA LYS A 177 7.00 -1.01 4.62
C LYS A 177 7.76 -0.86 3.29
N PRO A 178 7.84 0.36 2.72
CA PRO A 178 8.54 0.59 1.46
C PRO A 178 10.06 0.51 1.64
N SER A 179 10.79 0.43 0.53
CA SER A 179 12.25 0.63 0.58
C SER A 179 12.59 2.00 1.17
N GLU A 180 13.58 2.03 2.06
CA GLU A 180 14.13 3.25 2.65
C GLU A 180 14.82 4.17 1.63
N LYS A 181 14.99 3.70 0.38
CA LYS A 181 15.50 4.50 -0.74
C LYS A 181 14.41 5.35 -1.41
N THR A 182 13.15 4.96 -1.29
CA THR A 182 12.02 5.62 -1.94
C THR A 182 10.84 5.90 -0.98
N PRO A 183 11.06 6.53 0.19
CA PRO A 183 10.00 6.77 1.16
C PRO A 183 9.06 7.94 0.82
N LEU A 184 9.49 8.92 0.01
CA LEU A 184 8.67 10.10 -0.33
C LEU A 184 7.55 9.74 -1.29
N THR A 185 7.84 8.89 -2.28
CA THR A 185 6.82 8.31 -3.16
C THR A 185 5.79 7.52 -2.36
N ALA A 186 6.22 6.79 -1.33
CA ALA A 186 5.31 6.06 -0.46
C ALA A 186 4.39 6.99 0.36
N LEU A 187 4.95 8.05 0.96
CA LEU A 187 4.17 9.07 1.66
C LEU A 187 3.15 9.74 0.73
N ALA A 188 3.53 10.04 -0.51
CA ALA A 188 2.64 10.61 -1.51
C ALA A 188 1.49 9.66 -1.90
N THR A 189 1.80 8.38 -2.13
CA THR A 189 0.77 7.38 -2.42
C THR A 189 -0.21 7.20 -1.26
N GLN A 190 0.30 7.16 -0.03
CA GLN A 190 -0.54 7.06 1.17
C GLN A 190 -1.44 8.29 1.32
N ALA A 191 -0.94 9.51 1.08
CA ALA A 191 -1.74 10.73 1.13
C ALA A 191 -2.90 10.73 0.11
N LEU A 192 -2.67 10.21 -1.10
CA LEU A 192 -3.73 10.03 -2.11
C LEU A 192 -4.77 8.98 -1.67
N PHE A 193 -4.32 7.89 -1.06
CA PHE A 193 -5.23 6.90 -0.48
C PHE A 193 -6.09 7.50 0.65
N GLU A 194 -5.50 8.31 1.52
CA GLU A 194 -6.21 8.99 2.61
C GLU A 194 -7.25 10.00 2.08
N ARG A 195 -6.97 10.68 0.96
CA ARG A 195 -7.97 11.51 0.25
C ARG A 195 -9.14 10.68 -0.24
N ALA A 196 -8.89 9.52 -0.85
CA ALA A 196 -9.95 8.60 -1.26
C ALA A 196 -10.77 8.08 -0.08
N VAL A 197 -10.13 7.73 1.05
CA VAL A 197 -10.81 7.35 2.30
C VAL A 197 -11.70 8.49 2.82
N LYS A 198 -11.21 9.73 2.80
CA LYS A 198 -11.99 10.91 3.21
C LYS A 198 -13.22 11.10 2.32
N ALA A 199 -13.06 11.00 1.00
CA ALA A 199 -14.18 11.08 0.05
C ALA A 199 -15.20 9.94 0.26
N TYR A 200 -14.71 8.72 0.47
CA TYR A 200 -15.52 7.54 0.74
C TYR A 200 -16.36 7.69 2.02
N ARG A 201 -15.75 8.18 3.10
CA ARG A 201 -16.45 8.49 4.36
C ARG A 201 -17.46 9.62 4.19
N ALA A 202 -17.13 10.66 3.44
CA ALA A 202 -18.05 11.77 3.15
C ALA A 202 -19.30 11.32 2.36
N ALA A 203 -19.19 10.24 1.57
CA ALA A 203 -20.31 9.59 0.91
C ALA A 203 -21.15 8.66 1.82
N GLY A 204 -20.88 8.65 3.13
CA GLY A 204 -21.60 7.86 4.13
C GLY A 204 -21.16 6.40 4.21
N HIS A 205 -19.98 6.06 3.68
CA HIS A 205 -19.44 4.71 3.78
C HIS A 205 -18.49 4.54 4.97
N VAL A 206 -18.37 3.30 5.46
CA VAL A 206 -17.51 2.96 6.60
C VAL A 206 -16.17 2.48 6.08
N ALA A 207 -15.12 3.25 6.31
CA ALA A 207 -13.73 2.81 6.19
C ALA A 207 -13.06 3.04 7.55
N PRO A 208 -12.56 2.01 8.26
CA PRO A 208 -11.96 2.17 9.58
C PRO A 208 -10.62 2.90 9.53
N ASP A 209 -10.23 3.56 10.62
CA ASP A 209 -8.87 4.05 10.78
C ASP A 209 -7.89 2.88 10.87
N GLY A 210 -6.69 3.03 10.32
CA GLY A 210 -5.69 1.95 10.24
C GLY A 210 -5.92 0.93 9.12
N LEU A 211 -6.85 1.19 8.19
CA LEU A 211 -7.10 0.31 7.04
C LEU A 211 -5.87 0.16 6.12
N SER A 212 -5.06 1.22 5.99
CA SER A 212 -3.75 1.22 5.34
C SER A 212 -2.77 1.98 6.23
N GLU A 213 -1.78 1.28 6.75
CA GLU A 213 -0.70 1.86 7.55
C GLU A 213 0.59 1.90 6.72
N LEU A 214 1.34 3.00 6.80
CA LEU A 214 2.64 3.18 6.15
C LEU A 214 3.73 3.37 7.21
N ILE A 215 4.75 2.51 7.19
CA ILE A 215 5.86 2.53 8.15
C ILE A 215 7.19 2.67 7.42
N ILE A 216 7.82 3.83 7.57
CA ILE A 216 9.16 4.10 7.04
C ILE A 216 10.19 3.54 8.00
N GLY A 217 10.88 2.48 7.59
CA GLY A 217 11.78 1.72 8.46
C GLY A 217 12.89 1.02 7.69
N ARG A 218 13.88 0.48 8.41
CA ARG A 218 14.95 -0.35 7.82
C ARG A 218 14.57 -1.83 7.86
N ALA A 219 15.54 -2.72 7.77
CA ALA A 219 15.31 -4.17 7.68
C ALA A 219 14.68 -4.72 8.96
N ASP A 220 15.16 -4.29 10.12
CA ASP A 220 14.66 -4.60 11.47
C ASP A 220 13.15 -4.33 11.61
N VAL A 221 12.66 -3.23 11.04
CA VAL A 221 11.22 -2.90 11.01
C VAL A 221 10.43 -3.88 10.14
N GLY A 222 11.01 -4.33 9.02
CA GLY A 222 10.40 -5.37 8.18
C GLY A 222 10.39 -6.73 8.87
N GLU A 223 11.45 -7.06 9.61
CA GLU A 223 11.53 -8.28 10.42
C GLU A 223 10.46 -8.30 11.52
N ALA A 224 10.20 -7.17 12.17
CA ALA A 224 9.12 -7.04 13.15
C ALA A 224 7.74 -7.30 12.56
N MET A 225 7.49 -6.91 11.29
CA MET A 225 6.24 -7.24 10.58
C MET A 225 6.16 -8.75 10.29
N VAL A 226 7.27 -9.34 9.83
CA VAL A 226 7.35 -10.74 9.45
C VAL A 226 7.11 -11.68 10.63
N ASP A 227 7.57 -11.32 11.84
CA ASP A 227 7.36 -12.13 13.05
C ASP A 227 6.03 -11.89 13.76
N ASP A 228 5.22 -10.93 13.30
CA ASP A 228 3.96 -10.60 13.97
C ASP A 228 2.85 -11.55 13.52
N SER A 229 2.44 -12.45 14.42
CA SER A 229 1.37 -13.44 14.19
C SER A 229 0.00 -12.86 13.79
N ARG A 230 -0.21 -11.55 13.92
CA ARG A 230 -1.44 -10.88 13.45
C ARG A 230 -1.41 -10.59 11.94
N VAL A 231 -0.24 -10.66 11.30
CA VAL A 231 -0.07 -10.52 9.86
C VAL A 231 -0.32 -11.88 9.22
N ALA A 232 -1.45 -12.02 8.52
CA ALA A 232 -1.91 -13.28 7.95
C ALA A 232 -1.21 -13.61 6.63
N LEU A 233 -0.67 -12.61 5.94
CA LEU A 233 0.04 -12.77 4.68
C LEU A 233 1.12 -11.68 4.56
N VAL A 234 2.32 -12.07 4.15
CA VAL A 234 3.39 -11.12 3.78
C VAL A 234 3.67 -11.22 2.29
N SER A 235 3.42 -10.13 1.57
CA SER A 235 3.88 -9.94 0.20
C SER A 235 5.20 -9.16 0.19
N ALA A 236 6.30 -9.86 -0.03
CA ALA A 236 7.64 -9.28 -0.03
C ALA A 236 8.26 -9.30 -1.42
N THR A 237 8.56 -8.12 -1.96
CA THR A 237 9.27 -7.95 -3.23
C THR A 237 10.67 -7.38 -2.98
N GLY A 238 11.69 -8.09 -3.45
CA GLY A 238 13.07 -7.65 -3.33
C GLY A 238 14.06 -8.69 -3.84
N SER A 239 15.28 -8.66 -3.30
CA SER A 239 16.34 -9.59 -3.71
C SER A 239 16.05 -11.04 -3.28
N THR A 240 16.58 -12.04 -4.01
CA THR A 240 16.52 -13.45 -3.62
C THR A 240 17.08 -13.70 -2.22
N ARG A 241 18.12 -12.96 -1.80
CA ARG A 241 18.68 -13.04 -0.44
C ARG A 241 17.63 -12.65 0.62
N MET A 242 16.92 -11.54 0.39
CA MET A 242 15.83 -11.11 1.27
C MET A 242 14.68 -12.13 1.26
N GLY A 243 14.28 -12.63 0.09
CA GLY A 243 13.25 -13.66 -0.03
C GLY A 243 13.58 -14.94 0.76
N ARG A 244 14.85 -15.39 0.73
CA ARG A 244 15.31 -16.53 1.54
C ARG A 244 15.28 -16.28 3.05
N ALA A 245 15.38 -15.03 3.49
CA ALA A 245 15.30 -14.66 4.90
C ALA A 245 13.84 -14.56 5.39
N VAL A 246 12.94 -14.06 4.53
CA VAL A 246 11.52 -13.88 4.85
C VAL A 246 10.74 -15.19 4.74
N GLY A 247 10.92 -15.94 3.63
CA GLY A 247 10.10 -17.11 3.30
C GLY A 247 9.95 -18.14 4.44
N PRO A 248 11.03 -18.57 5.12
CA PRO A 248 10.93 -19.54 6.21
C PRO A 248 10.22 -19.04 7.48
N ARG A 249 10.02 -17.73 7.64
CA ARG A 249 9.39 -17.13 8.84
C ARG A 249 7.88 -16.94 8.69
N VAL A 250 7.38 -16.97 7.45
CA VAL A 250 5.97 -16.74 7.11
C VAL A 250 5.26 -17.99 6.58
N ALA A 251 5.95 -19.14 6.61
CA ALA A 251 5.48 -20.43 6.10
C ALA A 251 4.83 -21.28 7.20
#